data_AF-A0A344UEZ8-F1
#
_entry.id   AF-A0A344UEZ8-F1
#
_cell.length_a   1.000
_cell.length_b   1.000
_cell.length_c   1.000
_cell.angle_alpha   90.00
_cell.angle_beta   90.00
_cell.angle_gamma   90.00
#
_symmetry.space_group_name_H-M   'P 1'
#
loop_
_entity.id
_entity.type
_entity.pdbx_description
1 polymer ?
#
loop_
_entity_poly.entity_id
_entity_poly.type
_entity_poly.pdbx_seq_one_letter_code
_entity_poly.pdbx_strand_id
1 'polypeptide(L)'
;MRRIPILHDGLIYLAWVVAVFVRIIILEGVKMKELAILKNEVVGAICSGIRKADREYGRWTGDEGLCEAPEYLVTCAIARELAKPGDGRFVTLEANVQETLRCARVRFRGRPPRSIRKNGRADIVLWEVPEVGRNGVPRSIIEVKNFLAEPGEQLSKDVRRLRDALRLSMESHGELGFGCLAFWIGVNEPKQKKYESPEAWLRAKSEKLCDAASGLVATDGLVVRLAQPKSYLGRYEDGTRYAWAPSVLVIERPAA
;
A
#
# COMPACT_ATOMS: atom_id res chain seq x y z
N MET A 1 35.06 7.62 -60.63
CA MET A 1 34.60 7.88 -59.25
C MET A 1 33.18 7.34 -59.11
N ARG A 2 33.00 6.12 -58.57
CA ARG A 2 31.67 5.49 -58.44
C ARG A 2 30.99 6.01 -57.17
N ARG A 3 29.85 6.69 -57.32
CA ARG A 3 28.98 7.05 -56.18
C ARG A 3 28.16 5.82 -55.81
N ILE A 4 28.33 5.33 -54.58
CA ILE A 4 27.48 4.28 -54.00
C ILE A 4 26.21 4.98 -53.50
N PRO A 5 25.01 4.63 -54.00
CA PRO A 5 23.78 5.15 -53.45
C PRO A 5 23.54 4.51 -52.09
N ILE A 6 23.54 5.31 -51.03
CA ILE A 6 23.02 4.91 -49.73
C ILE A 6 21.49 4.88 -49.89
N LEU A 7 20.93 3.71 -50.23
CA LEU A 7 19.51 3.50 -50.07
C LEU A 7 19.23 3.57 -48.56
N HIS A 8 18.63 4.68 -48.12
CA HIS A 8 17.93 4.73 -46.85
C HIS A 8 16.70 3.81 -46.97
N ASP A 9 16.91 2.55 -46.61
CA ASP A 9 15.91 1.50 -46.72
C ASP A 9 14.85 1.70 -45.63
N GLY A 10 13.72 2.33 -46.00
CA GLY A 10 12.64 2.66 -45.07
C GLY A 10 12.07 1.44 -44.33
N LEU A 11 12.26 0.23 -44.87
CA LEU A 11 11.94 -1.04 -44.25
C LEU A 11 12.81 -1.33 -43.01
N ILE A 12 14.10 -0.98 -43.04
CA ILE A 12 15.01 -1.17 -41.90
C ILE A 12 14.64 -0.20 -40.76
N TYR A 13 14.32 1.04 -41.08
CA TYR A 13 13.89 2.03 -40.08
C TYR A 13 12.56 1.63 -39.43
N LEU A 14 11.58 1.17 -40.23
CA LEU A 14 10.29 0.70 -39.71
C LEU A 14 10.47 -0.54 -38.81
N ALA A 15 11.28 -1.51 -39.22
CA ALA A 15 11.58 -2.69 -38.41
C ALA A 15 12.25 -2.33 -37.07
N TRP A 16 13.16 -1.34 -37.08
CA TRP A 16 13.81 -0.86 -35.86
C TRP A 16 12.82 -0.14 -34.92
N VAL A 17 11.95 0.73 -35.45
CA VAL A 17 10.90 1.40 -34.67
C VAL A 17 9.95 0.38 -34.05
N VAL A 18 9.52 -0.63 -34.82
CA VAL A 18 8.65 -1.70 -34.31
C VAL A 18 9.36 -2.51 -33.23
N ALA A 19 10.64 -2.88 -33.43
CA ALA A 19 11.40 -3.63 -32.43
C ALA A 19 11.59 -2.84 -31.12
N VAL A 20 11.86 -1.54 -31.20
CA VAL A 20 11.93 -0.65 -30.03
C VAL A 20 10.58 -0.59 -29.32
N PHE A 21 9.49 -0.42 -30.06
CA PHE A 21 8.15 -0.34 -29.50
C PHE A 21 7.72 -1.65 -28.82
N VAL A 22 7.95 -2.79 -29.47
CA VAL A 22 7.70 -4.13 -28.90
C VAL A 22 8.53 -4.35 -27.64
N ARG A 23 9.81 -3.95 -27.65
CA ARG A 23 10.67 -4.06 -26.46
C ARG A 23 10.18 -3.21 -25.30
N ILE A 24 9.70 -1.98 -25.58
CA ILE A 24 9.10 -1.11 -24.55
C ILE A 24 7.87 -1.78 -23.93
N ILE A 25 6.95 -2.28 -24.75
CA ILE A 25 5.75 -2.99 -24.29
C ILE A 25 6.11 -4.18 -23.39
N ILE A 26 7.08 -4.99 -23.81
CA ILE A 26 7.53 -6.16 -23.04
C ILE A 26 8.10 -5.71 -21.69
N LEU A 27 8.98 -4.70 -21.67
CA LEU A 27 9.60 -4.20 -20.44
C LEU A 27 8.57 -3.58 -19.48
N GLU A 28 7.58 -2.85 -19.99
CA GLU A 28 6.48 -2.32 -19.18
C GLU A 28 5.62 -3.45 -18.61
N GLY A 29 5.30 -4.46 -19.42
CA GLY A 29 4.57 -5.65 -18.97
C GLY A 29 5.28 -6.43 -17.86
N VAL A 30 6.61 -6.61 -17.97
CA VAL A 30 7.42 -7.27 -16.92
C VAL A 30 7.39 -6.46 -15.63
N LYS A 31 7.61 -5.14 -15.69
CA LYS A 31 7.55 -4.26 -14.52
C LYS A 31 6.19 -4.28 -13.83
N MET A 32 5.10 -4.32 -14.61
CA MET A 32 3.74 -4.40 -14.06
C MET A 32 3.52 -5.71 -13.31
N LYS A 33 4.04 -6.83 -13.83
CA LYS A 33 3.95 -8.13 -13.17
C LYS A 33 4.78 -8.17 -11.87
N GLU A 34 5.99 -7.64 -11.89
CA GLU A 34 6.84 -7.53 -10.70
C GLU A 34 6.18 -6.67 -9.62
N LEU A 35 5.58 -5.53 -10.00
CA LEU A 35 4.84 -4.68 -9.08
C LEU A 35 3.61 -5.39 -8.51
N ALA A 36 2.90 -6.20 -9.31
CA ALA A 36 1.78 -7.01 -8.84
C ALA A 36 2.22 -8.04 -7.79
N ILE A 37 3.34 -8.72 -8.02
CA ILE A 37 3.92 -9.68 -7.08
C ILE A 37 4.33 -8.95 -5.79
N LEU A 38 5.07 -7.84 -5.91
CA LEU A 38 5.51 -7.03 -4.78
C LEU A 38 4.33 -6.60 -3.90
N LYS A 39 3.23 -6.12 -4.51
CA LYS A 39 2.02 -5.73 -3.77
C LYS A 39 1.45 -6.88 -2.95
N ASN A 40 1.34 -8.07 -3.54
CA ASN A 40 0.80 -9.24 -2.84
C ASN A 40 1.72 -9.67 -1.68
N GLU A 41 3.04 -9.62 -1.88
CA GLU A 41 4.01 -9.90 -0.83
C GLU A 41 3.93 -8.88 0.32
N VAL A 42 3.81 -7.59 -0.01
CA VAL A 42 3.68 -6.50 0.97
C VAL A 42 2.38 -6.62 1.76
N VAL A 43 1.26 -6.87 1.09
CA VAL A 43 -0.03 -7.13 1.76
C VAL A 43 0.07 -8.35 2.67
N GLY A 44 0.69 -9.43 2.20
CA GLY A 44 0.92 -10.64 3.00
C GLY A 44 1.76 -10.37 4.25
N ALA A 45 2.84 -9.60 4.11
CA ALA A 45 3.70 -9.19 5.22
C ALA A 45 2.98 -8.28 6.22
N ILE A 46 2.22 -7.28 5.74
CA ILE A 46 1.41 -6.40 6.61
C ILE A 46 0.40 -7.23 7.41
N CYS A 47 -0.37 -8.09 6.74
CA CYS A 47 -1.35 -8.94 7.42
C CYS A 47 -0.71 -9.94 8.37
N SER A 48 0.49 -10.44 8.06
CA SER A 48 1.29 -11.25 8.98
C SER A 48 1.68 -10.44 10.23
N GLY A 49 2.15 -9.20 10.04
CA GLY A 49 2.60 -8.31 11.11
C GLY A 49 1.47 -7.97 12.08
N ILE A 50 0.30 -7.57 11.56
CA ILE A 50 -0.88 -7.28 12.37
C ILE A 50 -1.28 -8.50 13.20
N ARG A 51 -1.30 -9.71 12.62
CA ARG A 51 -1.63 -10.93 13.38
C ARG A 51 -0.63 -11.27 14.48
N LYS A 52 0.66 -11.01 14.21
CA LYS A 52 1.71 -11.22 15.21
C LYS A 52 1.56 -10.21 16.36
N ALA A 53 1.29 -8.95 16.04
CA ALA A 53 1.00 -7.93 17.04
C ALA A 53 -0.23 -8.29 17.88
N ASP A 54 -1.32 -8.75 17.25
CA ASP A 54 -2.56 -9.16 17.94
C ASP A 54 -2.30 -10.29 18.94
N ARG A 55 -1.61 -11.34 18.50
CA ARG A 55 -1.22 -12.46 19.37
C ARG A 55 -0.26 -12.03 20.48
N GLU A 56 0.70 -11.16 20.17
CA GLU A 56 1.70 -10.70 21.13
C GLU A 56 1.05 -9.84 22.21
N TYR A 57 0.20 -8.88 21.82
CA TYR A 57 -0.54 -8.02 22.73
C TYR A 57 -1.49 -8.82 23.61
N GLY A 58 -2.29 -9.73 23.05
CA GLY A 58 -3.19 -10.59 23.83
C GLY A 58 -2.45 -11.42 24.89
N ARG A 59 -1.24 -11.92 24.58
CA ARG A 59 -0.41 -12.60 25.60
C ARG A 59 0.05 -11.68 26.73
N TRP A 60 0.23 -10.39 26.47
CA TRP A 60 0.64 -9.43 27.49
C TRP A 60 -0.51 -8.99 28.39
N THR A 61 -1.72 -8.92 27.84
CA THR A 61 -2.86 -8.28 28.48
C THR A 61 -3.95 -9.25 28.95
N GLY A 62 -3.84 -10.54 28.62
CA GLY A 62 -4.89 -11.51 28.91
C GLY A 62 -6.03 -11.44 27.88
N ASP A 63 -5.67 -11.47 26.60
CA ASP A 63 -6.54 -11.51 25.43
C ASP A 63 -7.31 -10.21 25.11
N GLU A 64 -6.76 -9.03 25.48
CA GLU A 64 -7.26 -7.77 24.90
C GLU A 64 -6.95 -7.67 23.40
N GLY A 65 -7.84 -7.02 22.66
CA GLY A 65 -7.67 -6.77 21.22
C GLY A 65 -6.73 -5.60 20.92
N LEU A 66 -6.22 -5.53 19.69
CA LEU A 66 -5.32 -4.46 19.24
C LEU A 66 -5.91 -3.04 19.32
N CYS A 67 -7.24 -2.89 19.47
CA CYS A 67 -7.84 -1.57 19.68
C CYS A 67 -7.33 -0.87 20.94
N GLU A 68 -6.89 -1.61 21.95
CA GLU A 68 -6.31 -1.07 23.19
C GLU A 68 -4.78 -0.91 23.09
N ALA A 69 -4.14 -1.56 22.12
CA ALA A 69 -2.69 -1.53 21.94
C ALA A 69 -2.20 -0.19 21.37
N PRO A 70 -0.98 0.26 21.71
CA PRO A 70 -0.39 1.41 21.02
C PRO A 70 -0.15 1.10 19.54
N GLU A 71 -0.46 2.06 18.65
CA GLU A 71 -0.27 1.93 17.19
C GLU A 71 1.14 1.50 16.79
N TYR A 72 2.15 1.98 17.53
CA TYR A 72 3.55 1.65 17.26
C TYR A 72 3.89 0.17 17.45
N LEU A 73 3.13 -0.57 18.26
CA LEU A 73 3.27 -2.03 18.37
C LEU A 73 2.99 -2.70 17.01
N VAL A 74 1.89 -2.29 16.37
CA VAL A 74 1.47 -2.80 15.06
C VAL A 74 2.47 -2.37 13.99
N THR A 75 2.91 -1.10 14.02
CA THR A 75 3.92 -0.56 13.10
C THR A 75 5.22 -1.37 13.14
N CYS A 76 5.74 -1.64 14.35
CA CYS A 76 6.97 -2.41 14.51
C CYS A 76 6.80 -3.86 14.04
N ALA A 77 5.67 -4.50 14.34
CA ALA A 77 5.40 -5.86 13.89
C ALA A 77 5.33 -5.96 12.36
N ILE A 78 4.65 -5.01 11.70
CA ILE A 78 4.61 -4.92 10.23
C ILE A 78 6.02 -4.70 9.67
N ALA A 79 6.79 -3.78 10.23
CA ALA A 79 8.14 -3.47 9.74
C ALA A 79 9.08 -4.67 9.81
N ARG A 80 9.00 -5.48 10.87
CA ARG A 80 9.77 -6.73 10.97
C ARG A 80 9.39 -7.76 9.89
N GLU A 81 8.12 -7.85 9.53
CA GLU A 81 7.68 -8.76 8.46
C GLU A 81 8.08 -8.29 7.07
N LEU A 82 8.18 -6.98 6.86
CA LEU A 82 8.61 -6.37 5.60
C LEU A 82 10.13 -6.40 5.43
N ALA A 83 10.89 -6.24 6.51
CA ALA A 83 12.35 -6.20 6.51
C ALA A 83 12.98 -7.59 6.56
N LYS A 84 12.67 -8.45 5.58
CA LYS A 84 13.27 -9.78 5.50
C LYS A 84 14.69 -9.70 4.91
N PRO A 85 15.71 -10.31 5.55
CA PRO A 85 17.06 -10.27 5.01
C PRO A 85 17.17 -10.91 3.62
N GLY A 86 17.96 -10.30 2.73
CA GLY A 86 18.42 -10.92 1.48
C GLY A 86 17.54 -10.72 0.25
N ASP A 87 16.45 -9.96 0.33
CA ASP A 87 15.53 -9.71 -0.79
C ASP A 87 15.73 -8.35 -1.49
N GLY A 88 16.81 -7.62 -1.15
CA GLY A 88 17.10 -6.30 -1.68
C GLY A 88 16.16 -5.20 -1.19
N ARG A 89 15.28 -5.49 -0.21
CA ARG A 89 14.34 -4.53 0.35
C ARG A 89 14.73 -4.15 1.76
N PHE A 90 14.32 -2.95 2.15
CA PHE A 90 14.41 -2.50 3.53
C PHE A 90 13.26 -1.56 3.84
N VAL A 91 13.05 -1.30 5.13
CA VAL A 91 12.04 -0.35 5.58
C VAL A 91 12.69 0.75 6.40
N THR A 92 12.13 1.93 6.32
CA THR A 92 12.40 3.01 7.27
C THR A 92 11.12 3.35 7.98
N LEU A 93 11.19 3.47 9.30
CA LEU A 93 10.09 3.96 10.10
C LEU A 93 10.08 5.48 10.09
N GLU A 94 8.88 6.04 10.06
CA GLU A 94 8.68 7.46 10.32
C GLU A 94 9.47 8.40 9.39
N ALA A 95 9.64 7.96 8.14
CA ALA A 95 10.41 8.67 7.14
C ALA A 95 9.65 9.90 6.64
N ASN A 96 10.40 10.96 6.35
CA ASN A 96 9.82 12.19 5.84
C ASN A 96 9.18 11.95 4.46
N VAL A 97 7.90 12.29 4.31
CA VAL A 97 7.16 12.02 3.06
C VAL A 97 7.73 12.82 1.89
N GLN A 98 8.12 14.08 2.12
CA GLN A 98 8.67 14.91 1.04
C GLN A 98 10.01 14.37 0.55
N GLU A 99 10.89 13.96 1.47
CA GLU A 99 12.18 13.36 1.10
C GLU A 99 11.99 12.01 0.42
N THR A 100 11.09 11.18 0.93
CA THR A 100 10.69 9.92 0.30
C THR A 100 10.28 10.14 -1.15
N LEU A 101 9.42 11.14 -1.42
CA LEU A 101 9.01 11.47 -2.79
C LEU A 101 10.19 11.96 -3.67
N ARG A 102 11.16 12.70 -3.12
CA ARG A 102 12.38 13.06 -3.88
C ARG A 102 13.19 11.83 -4.25
N CYS A 103 13.38 10.89 -3.32
CA CYS A 103 14.03 9.61 -3.60
C CYS A 103 13.25 8.79 -4.63
N ALA A 104 11.92 8.92 -4.65
CA ALA A 104 11.04 8.37 -5.69
C ALA A 104 11.09 9.14 -7.02
N ARG A 105 12.04 10.08 -7.20
CA ARG A 105 12.21 10.91 -8.39
C ARG A 105 11.03 11.83 -8.72
N VAL A 106 10.21 12.15 -7.72
CA VAL A 106 9.10 13.10 -7.86
C VAL A 106 9.63 14.53 -7.94
N ARG A 107 9.12 15.28 -8.92
CA ARG A 107 9.47 16.69 -9.14
C ARG A 107 8.34 17.56 -8.61
N PHE A 108 8.62 18.32 -7.56
CA PHE A 108 7.64 19.27 -7.03
C PHE A 108 7.58 20.52 -7.92
N ARG A 109 6.41 20.81 -8.47
CA ARG A 109 6.11 22.11 -9.09
C ARG A 109 5.35 22.97 -8.08
N GLY A 110 5.94 24.09 -7.68
CA GLY A 110 5.33 25.00 -6.69
C GLY A 110 5.30 24.42 -5.27
N ARG A 111 4.39 24.95 -4.44
CA ARG A 111 4.25 24.54 -3.04
C ARG A 111 3.55 23.18 -2.95
N PRO A 112 4.14 22.17 -2.28
CA PRO A 112 3.47 20.89 -2.08
C PRO A 112 2.12 21.03 -1.34
N PRO A 113 1.16 20.12 -1.58
CA PRO A 113 -0.10 20.06 -0.84
C PRO A 113 0.11 20.09 0.69
N ARG A 114 -0.85 20.64 1.44
CA ARG A 114 -0.77 20.71 2.91
C ARG A 114 -0.69 19.33 3.59
N SER A 115 -1.15 18.28 2.92
CA SER A 115 -1.04 16.88 3.31
C SER A 115 0.40 16.35 3.23
N ILE A 116 1.24 16.97 2.40
CA ILE A 116 2.65 16.61 2.15
C ILE A 116 3.56 17.75 2.66
N ARG A 117 3.33 18.18 3.91
CA ARG A 117 4.17 19.19 4.55
C ARG A 117 5.58 18.66 4.80
N LYS A 118 6.54 19.58 4.89
CA LYS A 118 7.97 19.30 5.17
C LYS A 118 8.21 18.50 6.46
N ASN A 119 7.24 18.42 7.37
CA ASN A 119 7.34 17.63 8.62
C ASN A 119 6.41 16.41 8.64
N GLY A 120 5.71 16.10 7.54
CA GLY A 120 4.88 14.90 7.45
C GLY A 120 5.77 13.66 7.43
N ARG A 121 5.43 12.66 8.26
CA ARG A 121 6.13 11.39 8.36
C ARG A 121 5.17 10.26 7.99
N ALA A 122 5.65 9.33 7.19
CA ALA A 122 4.96 8.07 6.94
C ALA A 122 5.34 7.07 8.01
N ASP A 123 4.40 6.28 8.53
CA ASP A 123 4.68 5.30 9.58
C ASP A 123 5.75 4.29 9.10
N ILE A 124 5.60 3.78 7.88
CA ILE A 124 6.59 2.90 7.23
C ILE A 124 6.75 3.30 5.76
N VAL A 125 8.00 3.31 5.28
CA VAL A 125 8.32 3.35 3.84
C VAL A 125 9.06 2.08 3.47
N LEU A 126 8.56 1.41 2.43
CA LEU A 126 9.22 0.26 1.82
C LEU A 126 10.14 0.72 0.69
N TRP A 127 11.39 0.31 0.77
CA TRP A 127 12.43 0.60 -0.21
C TRP A 127 12.87 -0.67 -0.91
N GLU A 128 13.24 -0.52 -2.18
CA GLU A 128 13.89 -1.54 -2.97
C GLU A 128 15.24 -1.01 -3.46
N VAL A 129 16.28 -1.81 -3.34
CA VAL A 129 17.60 -1.52 -3.88
C VAL A 129 17.66 -2.12 -5.28
N PRO A 130 17.62 -1.31 -6.35
CA PRO A 130 17.53 -1.84 -7.71
C PRO A 130 18.79 -2.61 -8.13
N GLU A 131 19.95 -2.22 -7.60
CA GLU A 131 21.25 -2.86 -7.83
C GLU A 131 22.13 -2.70 -6.59
N VAL A 132 22.97 -3.70 -6.29
CA VAL A 132 23.93 -3.63 -5.18
C VAL A 132 24.82 -2.39 -5.34
N GLY A 133 24.88 -1.55 -4.31
CA GLY A 133 25.66 -0.31 -4.30
C GLY A 133 24.92 0.93 -4.81
N ARG A 134 23.65 0.83 -5.22
CA ARG A 134 22.80 2.00 -5.51
C ARG A 134 21.92 2.41 -4.33
N ASN A 135 21.50 3.67 -4.34
CA ASN A 135 20.51 4.17 -3.38
C ASN A 135 19.17 3.44 -3.56
N GLY A 136 18.52 3.12 -2.44
CA GLY A 136 17.19 2.56 -2.45
C GLY A 136 16.16 3.50 -3.06
N VAL A 137 15.17 2.94 -3.73
CA VAL A 137 14.02 3.65 -4.27
C VAL A 137 12.77 3.25 -3.47
N PRO A 138 11.96 4.20 -3.00
CA PRO A 138 10.77 3.87 -2.25
C PRO A 138 9.67 3.36 -3.20
N ARG A 139 9.14 2.18 -2.89
CA ARG A 139 8.07 1.53 -3.66
C ARG A 139 6.70 1.76 -3.05
N SER A 140 6.63 1.88 -1.72
CA SER A 140 5.36 2.10 -1.03
C SER A 140 5.50 2.96 0.23
N ILE A 141 4.48 3.76 0.46
CA ILE A 141 4.21 4.44 1.73
C ILE A 141 3.08 3.68 2.43
N ILE A 142 3.29 3.30 3.69
CA ILE A 142 2.36 2.53 4.49
C ILE A 142 2.02 3.32 5.74
N GLU A 143 0.75 3.68 5.89
CA GLU A 143 0.18 4.23 7.12
C GLU A 143 -0.45 3.10 7.92
N VAL A 144 -0.35 3.14 9.24
CA VAL A 144 -0.78 2.08 10.16
C VAL A 144 -1.81 2.62 11.14
N LYS A 145 -2.84 1.83 11.43
CA LYS A 145 -3.82 2.10 12.48
C LYS A 145 -4.01 0.83 13.31
N ASN A 146 -3.93 0.95 14.63
CA ASN A 146 -4.23 -0.18 15.53
C ASN A 146 -5.71 -0.59 15.47
N PHE A 147 -6.60 0.33 15.11
CA PHE A 147 -8.02 0.07 14.95
C PHE A 147 -8.67 1.05 13.98
N LEU A 148 -9.46 0.53 13.05
CA LEU A 148 -10.29 1.35 12.17
C LEU A 148 -11.59 0.62 11.84
N ALA A 149 -12.71 1.09 12.39
CA ALA A 149 -14.01 0.40 12.28
C ALA A 149 -15.11 1.20 11.59
N GLU A 150 -14.93 2.51 11.36
CA GLU A 150 -15.89 3.36 10.67
C GLU A 150 -15.17 4.40 9.81
N PRO A 151 -15.77 4.83 8.68
CA PRO A 151 -15.27 5.99 7.96
C PRO A 151 -15.29 7.23 8.84
N GLY A 152 -14.22 8.02 8.77
CA GLY A 152 -14.09 9.23 9.57
C GLY A 152 -12.92 10.08 9.14
N GLU A 153 -12.59 11.06 9.96
CA GLU A 153 -11.53 12.02 9.67
C GLU A 153 -10.14 11.37 9.59
N GLN A 154 -9.88 10.33 10.40
CA GLN A 154 -8.60 9.59 10.36
C GLN A 154 -8.42 8.88 9.01
N LEU A 155 -9.37 8.04 8.61
CA LEU A 155 -9.39 7.41 7.27
C LEU A 155 -9.21 8.46 6.18
N SER A 156 -9.97 9.55 6.26
CA SER A 156 -9.96 10.59 5.23
C SER A 156 -8.61 11.28 5.11
N LYS A 157 -7.95 11.59 6.24
CA LYS A 157 -6.61 12.20 6.26
C LYS A 157 -5.56 11.29 5.66
N ASP A 158 -5.54 10.02 6.08
CA ASP A 158 -4.51 9.07 5.64
C ASP A 158 -4.68 8.70 4.16
N VAL A 159 -5.91 8.42 3.71
CA VAL A 159 -6.20 8.14 2.30
C VAL A 159 -5.86 9.34 1.42
N ARG A 160 -6.22 10.57 1.81
CA ARG A 160 -5.87 11.78 1.03
C ARG A 160 -4.36 11.99 0.96
N ARG A 161 -3.62 11.72 2.04
CA ARG A 161 -2.16 11.84 2.06
C ARG A 161 -1.50 10.84 1.12
N LEU A 162 -1.91 9.56 1.16
CA LEU A 162 -1.44 8.52 0.24
C LEU A 162 -1.80 8.85 -1.22
N ARG A 163 -3.04 9.28 -1.46
CA ARG A 163 -3.52 9.73 -2.78
C ARG A 163 -2.67 10.87 -3.33
N ASP A 164 -2.44 11.92 -2.55
CA ASP A 164 -1.66 13.08 -3.00
C ASP A 164 -0.21 12.70 -3.30
N ALA A 165 0.39 11.81 -2.51
CA ALA A 165 1.74 11.30 -2.74
C ALA A 165 1.84 10.50 -4.06
N LEU A 166 0.88 9.60 -4.29
CA LEU A 166 0.81 8.80 -5.52
C LEU A 166 0.53 9.65 -6.75
N ARG A 167 -0.37 10.62 -6.63
CA ARG A 167 -0.69 11.54 -7.71
C ARG A 167 0.52 12.38 -8.12
N LEU A 168 1.28 12.93 -7.17
CA LEU A 168 2.52 13.65 -7.49
C LEU A 168 3.55 12.74 -8.17
N SER A 169 3.63 11.48 -7.74
CA SER A 169 4.45 10.46 -8.39
C SER A 169 4.00 10.21 -9.84
N MET A 170 2.69 10.07 -10.08
CA MET A 170 2.13 9.92 -11.43
C MET A 170 2.47 11.11 -12.33
N GLU A 171 2.17 12.32 -11.88
CA GLU A 171 2.39 13.57 -12.63
C GLU A 171 3.88 13.81 -12.95
N SER A 172 4.78 13.26 -12.14
CA SER A 172 6.24 13.42 -12.30
C SER A 172 6.93 12.24 -12.98
N HIS A 173 6.21 11.18 -13.34
CA HIS A 173 6.81 9.89 -13.72
C HIS A 173 7.76 9.32 -12.64
N GLY A 174 7.41 9.54 -11.37
CA GLY A 174 8.11 9.00 -10.21
C GLY A 174 7.89 7.50 -10.03
N GLU A 175 8.67 6.94 -9.11
CA GLU A 175 8.81 5.49 -8.90
C GLU A 175 7.98 4.95 -7.72
N LEU A 176 7.28 5.83 -6.98
CA LEU A 176 6.34 5.40 -5.95
C LEU A 176 5.16 4.70 -6.63
N GLY A 177 4.97 3.41 -6.34
CA GLY A 177 4.03 2.55 -7.06
C GLY A 177 2.64 2.49 -6.44
N PHE A 178 2.56 2.34 -5.12
CA PHE A 178 1.30 2.17 -4.40
C PHE A 178 1.42 2.63 -2.94
N GLY A 179 0.29 2.96 -2.33
CA GLY A 179 0.17 3.28 -0.91
C GLY A 179 -0.66 2.23 -0.18
N CYS A 180 -0.41 2.05 1.10
CA CYS A 180 -1.20 1.16 1.94
C CYS A 180 -1.68 1.89 3.19
N LEU A 181 -2.95 1.70 3.53
CA LEU A 181 -3.44 1.93 4.89
C LEU A 181 -3.67 0.56 5.53
N ALA A 182 -2.79 0.20 6.47
CA ALA A 182 -2.81 -1.05 7.22
C ALA A 182 -3.60 -0.85 8.53
N PHE A 183 -4.55 -1.72 8.80
CA PHE A 183 -5.34 -1.62 10.04
C PHE A 183 -5.86 -2.97 10.52
N TRP A 184 -6.02 -3.07 11.83
CA TRP A 184 -6.83 -4.11 12.44
C TRP A 184 -8.28 -3.62 12.55
N ILE A 185 -9.24 -4.51 12.30
CA ILE A 185 -10.66 -4.24 12.49
C ILE A 185 -11.28 -5.44 13.19
N GLY A 186 -12.04 -5.18 14.24
CA GLY A 186 -12.77 -6.18 15.00
C GLY A 186 -14.17 -5.71 15.33
N VAL A 187 -15.07 -6.68 15.51
CA VAL A 187 -16.45 -6.50 15.93
C VAL A 187 -16.86 -7.60 16.89
N ASN A 188 -17.71 -7.24 17.84
CA ASN A 188 -18.37 -8.20 18.71
C ASN A 188 -19.70 -8.66 18.09
N GLU A 189 -20.47 -9.43 18.84
CA GLU A 189 -21.84 -9.80 18.52
C GLU A 189 -22.64 -8.54 18.11
N PRO A 190 -23.27 -8.53 16.92
CA PRO A 190 -24.07 -7.39 16.50
C PRO A 190 -25.20 -7.12 17.49
N LYS A 191 -25.22 -5.92 18.10
CA LYS A 191 -26.28 -5.54 19.04
C LYS A 191 -27.66 -5.43 18.38
N GLN A 192 -27.69 -5.25 17.06
CA GLN A 192 -28.90 -5.11 16.25
C GLN A 192 -29.00 -6.31 15.32
N LYS A 193 -30.22 -6.85 15.12
CA LYS A 193 -30.52 -7.95 14.18
C LYS A 193 -30.29 -7.61 12.70
N LYS A 194 -29.59 -6.51 12.39
CA LYS A 194 -29.23 -6.10 11.03
C LYS A 194 -28.23 -7.07 10.39
N TYR A 195 -27.41 -7.74 11.20
CA TYR A 195 -26.42 -8.71 10.72
C TYR A 195 -26.56 -10.03 11.47
N GLU A 196 -26.45 -11.13 10.73
CA GLU A 196 -26.68 -12.50 11.24
C GLU A 196 -25.49 -13.03 12.07
N SER A 197 -24.30 -12.46 11.88
CA SER A 197 -23.08 -12.89 12.56
C SER A 197 -22.06 -11.75 12.70
N PRO A 198 -21.10 -11.86 13.64
CA PRO A 198 -19.93 -10.97 13.68
C PRO A 198 -19.17 -10.92 12.36
N GLU A 199 -19.07 -12.05 11.64
CA GLU A 199 -18.37 -12.10 10.35
C GLU A 199 -19.08 -11.26 9.27
N ALA A 200 -20.40 -11.36 9.18
CA ALA A 200 -21.20 -10.57 8.25
C ALA A 200 -21.08 -9.07 8.57
N TRP A 201 -21.08 -8.72 9.87
CA TRP A 201 -20.91 -7.34 10.29
C TRP A 201 -19.49 -6.81 10.01
N LEU A 202 -18.45 -7.62 10.24
CA LEU A 202 -17.06 -7.31 9.91
C LEU A 202 -16.90 -7.01 8.42
N ARG A 203 -17.48 -7.86 7.57
CA ARG A 203 -17.47 -7.68 6.11
C ARG A 203 -18.12 -6.36 5.72
N ALA A 204 -19.33 -6.10 6.22
CA ALA A 204 -20.06 -4.86 5.91
C ALA A 204 -19.29 -3.59 6.33
N LYS A 205 -18.62 -3.61 7.50
CA LYS A 205 -17.76 -2.49 7.91
C LYS A 205 -16.54 -2.33 7.01
N SER A 206 -15.92 -3.45 6.62
CA SER A 206 -14.73 -3.44 5.77
C SER A 206 -15.05 -2.90 4.37
N GLU A 207 -16.17 -3.31 3.79
CA GLU A 207 -16.71 -2.78 2.53
C GLU A 207 -16.99 -1.28 2.65
N LYS A 208 -17.66 -0.84 3.72
CA LYS A 208 -17.93 0.58 3.98
C LYS A 208 -16.64 1.44 4.04
N LEU A 209 -15.56 0.92 4.64
CA LEU A 209 -14.26 1.59 4.66
C LEU A 209 -13.63 1.65 3.26
N CYS A 210 -13.73 0.57 2.49
CA CYS A 210 -13.24 0.50 1.12
C CYS A 210 -13.99 1.48 0.19
N ASP A 211 -15.32 1.55 0.30
CA ASP A 211 -16.16 2.46 -0.48
C ASP A 211 -15.84 3.93 -0.16
N ALA A 212 -15.72 4.25 1.13
CA ALA A 212 -15.35 5.59 1.58
C ALA A 212 -13.95 5.99 1.05
N ALA A 213 -12.97 5.08 1.12
CA ALA A 213 -11.64 5.32 0.57
C ALA A 213 -11.66 5.47 -0.96
N SER A 214 -12.44 4.66 -1.65
CA SER A 214 -12.62 4.72 -3.12
C SER A 214 -13.19 6.08 -3.54
N GLY A 215 -14.21 6.57 -2.83
CA GLY A 215 -14.79 7.89 -3.07
C GLY A 215 -13.80 9.05 -2.92
N LEU A 216 -12.76 8.90 -2.08
CA LEU A 216 -11.73 9.93 -1.87
C LEU A 216 -10.69 10.02 -2.99
N VAL A 217 -10.55 8.97 -3.81
CA VAL A 217 -9.54 8.88 -4.88
C VAL A 217 -10.13 8.80 -6.29
N ALA A 218 -11.45 8.68 -6.42
CA ALA A 218 -12.16 8.39 -7.68
C ALA A 218 -11.82 9.35 -8.84
N THR A 219 -11.49 10.61 -8.55
CA THR A 219 -11.19 11.64 -9.55
C THR A 219 -9.72 11.72 -9.95
N ASP A 220 -8.83 10.98 -9.28
CA ASP A 220 -7.38 11.14 -9.42
C ASP A 220 -6.72 10.02 -10.25
N GLY A 221 -7.51 9.22 -10.96
CA GLY A 221 -7.01 8.11 -11.78
C GLY A 221 -6.35 7.01 -10.92
N LEU A 222 -6.81 6.85 -9.68
CA LEU A 222 -6.36 5.87 -8.71
C LEU A 222 -7.52 4.92 -8.37
N VAL A 223 -7.17 3.70 -7.94
CA VAL A 223 -8.11 2.70 -7.44
C VAL A 223 -7.76 2.31 -6.02
N VAL A 224 -8.77 1.90 -5.26
CA VAL A 224 -8.60 1.31 -3.92
C VAL A 224 -9.03 -0.15 -3.97
N ARG A 225 -8.23 -1.03 -3.39
CA ARG A 225 -8.59 -2.42 -3.15
C ARG A 225 -8.44 -2.75 -1.69
N LEU A 226 -9.46 -3.36 -1.11
CA LEU A 226 -9.38 -3.98 0.21
C LEU A 226 -8.76 -5.37 0.10
N ALA A 227 -7.72 -5.62 0.88
CA ALA A 227 -7.13 -6.95 1.05
C ALA A 227 -7.30 -7.42 2.50
N GLN A 228 -7.99 -8.55 2.65
CA GLN A 228 -8.24 -9.25 3.91
C GLN A 228 -8.06 -10.75 3.69
N PRO A 229 -6.83 -11.27 3.76
CA PRO A 229 -6.56 -12.66 3.39
C PRO A 229 -7.23 -13.68 4.31
N LYS A 230 -7.57 -13.29 5.55
CA LYS A 230 -8.25 -14.16 6.51
C LYS A 230 -8.97 -13.33 7.58
N SER A 231 -10.21 -13.71 7.88
CA SER A 231 -10.94 -13.32 9.09
C SER A 231 -10.74 -14.38 10.19
N TYR A 232 -10.91 -13.93 11.44
CA TYR A 232 -10.81 -14.76 12.64
C TYR A 232 -12.10 -14.62 13.42
N LEU A 233 -12.56 -15.73 13.99
CA LEU A 233 -13.78 -15.84 14.76
C LEU A 233 -13.43 -16.41 16.14
N GLY A 234 -14.09 -15.91 17.17
CA GLY A 234 -13.92 -16.41 18.52
C GLY A 234 -15.11 -16.15 19.42
N ARG A 235 -14.96 -16.54 20.68
CA ARG A 235 -15.90 -16.24 21.75
C ARG A 235 -15.14 -15.78 22.99
N TYR A 236 -15.69 -14.79 23.67
CA TYR A 236 -15.27 -14.44 25.03
C TYR A 236 -15.81 -15.49 26.03
N GLU A 237 -15.32 -15.45 27.27
CA GLU A 237 -15.74 -16.36 28.34
C GLU A 237 -17.25 -16.28 28.64
N ASP A 238 -17.84 -15.08 28.48
CA ASP A 238 -19.28 -14.84 28.63
C ASP A 238 -20.13 -15.39 27.47
N GLY A 239 -19.50 -16.03 26.48
CA GLY A 239 -20.14 -16.61 25.31
C GLY A 239 -20.37 -15.63 24.15
N THR A 240 -20.07 -14.34 24.32
CA THR A 240 -20.18 -13.31 23.27
C THR A 240 -19.26 -13.65 22.11
N ARG A 241 -19.81 -13.77 20.90
CA ARG A 241 -19.00 -14.04 19.70
C ARG A 241 -18.33 -12.77 19.21
N TYR A 242 -17.18 -12.90 18.57
CA TYR A 242 -16.50 -11.80 17.90
C TYR A 242 -15.89 -12.25 16.57
N ALA A 243 -15.61 -11.27 15.71
CA ALA A 243 -14.83 -11.46 14.49
C ALA A 243 -13.83 -10.33 14.32
N TRP A 244 -12.67 -10.63 13.76
CA TRP A 244 -11.68 -9.61 13.40
C TRP A 244 -10.87 -10.00 12.16
N ALA A 245 -10.23 -9.02 11.53
CA ALA A 245 -9.33 -9.25 10.41
C ALA A 245 -8.18 -8.24 10.36
N PRO A 246 -6.95 -8.68 10.01
CA PRO A 246 -5.94 -7.76 9.50
C PRO A 246 -6.36 -7.30 8.10
N SER A 247 -6.29 -5.99 7.88
CA SER A 247 -6.85 -5.36 6.68
C SER A 247 -5.88 -4.37 6.08
N VAL A 248 -5.87 -4.29 4.75
CA VAL A 248 -5.06 -3.33 4.01
C VAL A 248 -5.92 -2.70 2.93
N LEU A 249 -6.06 -1.38 2.95
CA LEU A 249 -6.51 -0.62 1.78
C LEU A 249 -5.29 -0.30 0.93
N VAL A 250 -5.22 -0.90 -0.26
CA VAL A 250 -4.17 -0.65 -1.25
C VAL A 250 -4.66 0.42 -2.21
N ILE A 251 -3.96 1.55 -2.26
CA ILE A 251 -4.25 2.67 -3.17
C ILE A 251 -3.19 2.66 -4.26
N GLU A 252 -3.61 2.62 -5.53
CA GLU A 252 -2.68 2.42 -6.63
C GLU A 252 -3.24 2.93 -7.97
N ARG A 253 -2.39 2.90 -8.99
CA ARG A 253 -2.84 3.12 -10.37
C ARG A 253 -3.65 1.91 -10.85
N PRO A 254 -4.71 2.10 -11.65
CA PRO A 254 -5.37 0.99 -12.34
C PRO A 254 -4.34 0.16 -13.09
N ALA A 255 -4.51 -1.17 -13.10
CA ALA A 255 -3.81 -2.00 -14.07
C ALA A 255 -4.32 -1.60 -15.47
N ALA A 256 -3.40 -1.26 -16.37
CA ALA A 256 -3.69 -1.03 -17.78
C ALA A 256 -3.99 -2.35 -18.48
#